data_AF-A0A1C6Q5A0-F1
#
_entry.id   AF-A0A1C6Q5A0-F1
#
_cell.length_a   1.000
_cell.length_b   1.000
_cell.length_c   1.000
_cell.angle_alpha   90.00
_cell.angle_beta   90.00
_cell.angle_gamma   90.00
#
_symmetry.space_group_name_H-M   'P 1'
#
loop_
_entity.id
_entity.type
_entity.pdbx_description
1 polymer ?
#
loop_
_entity_poly.entity_id
_entity_poly.type
_entity_poly.pdbx_seq_one_letter_code
_entity_poly.pdbx_strand_id
1 'polypeptide(L)'
;MTRRKFRYVPFTIEQDETSEPVYEAECVSGEATECRAESGPQHDPEPVEEWMRKHTQGTGHRRYLRAFSDYAVMRPKGEQPAWANGGRP
;
A
#
# COMPACT_ATOMS: atom_id res chain seq x y z
N MET A 1 22.92 17.80 35.25
CA MET A 1 22.44 17.02 34.10
C MET A 1 21.14 16.30 34.47
N THR A 2 20.03 16.60 33.81
CA THR A 2 18.74 15.97 34.09
C THR A 2 18.62 14.69 33.27
N ARG A 3 18.57 13.52 33.92
CA ARG A 3 18.44 12.23 33.23
C ARG A 3 17.03 12.10 32.66
N ARG A 4 16.90 12.09 31.33
CA ARG A 4 15.65 11.74 30.64
C ARG A 4 15.38 10.24 30.79
N LYS A 5 14.15 9.87 31.13
CA LYS A 5 13.67 8.47 31.11
C LYS A 5 12.78 8.30 29.89
N PHE A 6 13.17 7.40 29.00
CA PHE A 6 12.31 6.91 27.94
C PHE A 6 11.54 5.69 28.46
N ARG A 7 10.23 5.63 28.22
CA ARG A 7 9.39 4.48 28.54
C ARG A 7 8.90 3.88 27.24
N TYR A 8 8.93 2.56 27.15
CA TYR A 8 8.25 1.84 26.08
C TYR A 8 6.73 2.03 26.23
N VAL A 9 6.06 2.39 25.15
CA VAL A 9 4.61 2.49 25.06
C VAL A 9 4.16 1.41 24.08
N PRO A 10 3.34 0.42 24.51
CA PRO A 10 2.79 -0.57 23.59
C PRO A 10 1.93 0.13 22.53
N PHE A 11 2.00 -0.33 21.29
CA PHE A 11 1.23 0.21 20.17
C PHE A 11 0.65 -0.91 19.31
N THR A 12 -0.40 -0.61 18.56
CA THR A 12 -0.94 -1.40 17.45
C THR A 12 -0.59 -0.72 16.14
N ILE A 13 -0.53 -1.51 15.06
CA ILE A 13 -0.44 -1.02 13.69
C ILE A 13 -1.75 -1.43 13.03
N GLU A 14 -2.49 -0.46 12.52
CA GLU A 14 -3.82 -0.63 11.92
C GLU A 14 -3.84 0.04 10.55
N GLN A 15 -4.66 -0.46 9.64
CA GLN A 15 -4.88 0.21 8.36
C GLN A 15 -5.58 1.56 8.58
N ASP A 16 -5.15 2.57 7.84
CA ASP A 16 -5.79 3.88 7.78
C ASP A 16 -7.04 3.80 6.90
N GLU A 17 -8.21 3.71 7.54
CA GLU A 17 -9.50 3.70 6.84
C GLU A 17 -9.83 5.01 6.11
N THR A 18 -9.06 6.09 6.34
CA THR A 18 -9.26 7.40 5.69
C THR A 18 -8.46 7.56 4.40
N SER A 19 -7.59 6.61 4.09
CA SER A 19 -6.69 6.66 2.94
C SER A 19 -6.99 5.52 1.97
N GLU A 20 -7.10 5.85 0.68
CA GLU A 20 -7.28 4.85 -0.36
C GLU A 20 -5.95 4.09 -0.62
N PRO A 21 -6.00 2.78 -0.86
CA PRO A 21 -4.80 2.02 -1.21
C PRO A 21 -4.27 2.39 -2.61
N VAL A 22 -3.02 2.04 -2.86
CA VAL A 22 -2.34 2.22 -4.14
C VAL A 22 -2.02 0.86 -4.75
N TYR A 23 -2.31 0.73 -6.05
CA TYR A 23 -2.06 -0.46 -6.86
C TYR A 23 -1.06 -0.14 -7.96
N GLU A 24 -0.07 -1.00 -8.12
CA GLU A 24 0.99 -0.87 -9.12
C GLU A 24 1.37 -2.24 -9.69
N ALA A 25 1.89 -2.25 -10.91
CA ALA A 25 2.53 -3.42 -11.48
C ALA A 25 3.79 -3.06 -12.28
N GLU A 26 4.78 -3.94 -12.22
CA GLU A 26 6.00 -3.91 -13.02
C GLU A 26 6.12 -5.18 -13.85
N CYS A 27 6.49 -5.04 -15.12
CA CYS A 27 6.82 -6.16 -15.99
C CYS A 27 8.21 -6.70 -15.67
N VAL A 28 8.27 -7.87 -15.03
CA VAL A 28 9.51 -8.59 -14.70
C VAL A 28 9.88 -9.66 -15.73
N SER A 29 9.30 -9.56 -16.93
CA SER A 29 9.65 -10.40 -18.08
C SER A 29 10.84 -9.84 -18.84
N GLY A 30 11.47 -10.65 -19.69
CA GLY A 30 12.60 -10.27 -20.53
C GLY A 30 13.72 -11.32 -20.41
N GLU A 31 14.15 -11.88 -21.54
CA GLU A 31 15.15 -12.96 -21.55
C GLU A 31 16.59 -12.41 -21.43
N ALA A 32 16.90 -11.32 -22.14
CA ALA A 32 18.25 -10.72 -22.14
C ALA A 32 18.35 -9.45 -21.28
N THR A 33 17.29 -8.67 -21.23
CA THR A 33 17.14 -7.47 -20.38
C THR A 33 15.75 -7.47 -19.79
N GLU A 34 15.65 -7.24 -18.49
CA GLU A 34 14.34 -7.09 -17.84
C GLU A 34 13.60 -5.90 -18.46
N CYS A 35 12.34 -6.12 -18.82
CA CYS A 35 11.51 -5.13 -19.48
C CYS A 35 11.26 -3.92 -18.58
N ARG A 36 10.94 -4.16 -17.29
CA ARG A 36 10.70 -3.15 -16.25
C ARG A 36 9.72 -2.04 -16.62
N ALA A 37 8.81 -2.32 -17.55
CA ALA A 37 7.73 -1.39 -17.84
C ALA A 37 6.78 -1.36 -16.63
N GLU A 38 6.30 -0.18 -16.26
CA GLU A 38 5.46 0.03 -15.08
C GLU A 38 4.06 0.52 -15.47
N SER A 39 3.04 0.15 -14.68
CA SER A 39 1.69 0.71 -14.79
C SER A 39 1.57 2.12 -14.21
N GLY A 40 2.49 2.47 -13.30
CA GLY A 40 2.33 3.59 -12.36
C GLY A 40 1.24 3.34 -11.30
N PRO A 41 1.15 4.23 -10.30
CA PRO A 41 0.20 4.14 -9.19
C PRO A 41 -1.24 4.38 -9.63
N GLN A 42 -2.14 3.51 -9.15
CA GLN A 42 -3.57 3.55 -9.41
C GLN A 42 -4.36 3.39 -8.10
N HIS A 43 -5.56 3.97 -8.04
CA HIS A 43 -6.46 3.86 -6.88
C HIS A 43 -7.36 2.61 -6.93
N ASP A 44 -7.36 1.89 -8.06
CA ASP A 44 -8.16 0.70 -8.30
C ASP A 44 -7.31 -0.38 -9.00
N PRO A 45 -7.55 -1.68 -8.77
CA PRO A 45 -6.83 -2.75 -9.47
C PRO A 45 -7.15 -2.84 -10.99
N GLU A 46 -8.33 -2.44 -11.45
CA GLU A 46 -8.78 -2.62 -12.83
C GLU A 46 -7.86 -1.92 -13.86
N PRO A 47 -7.46 -0.65 -13.68
CA PRO A 47 -6.49 0.00 -14.57
C PRO A 47 -5.14 -0.71 -14.65
N VAL A 48 -4.66 -1.27 -13.54
CA VAL A 48 -3.39 -2.03 -13.49
C VAL A 48 -3.52 -3.32 -14.31
N GLU A 49 -4.65 -4.02 -14.18
CA GLU A 49 -4.93 -5.25 -14.92
C GLU A 49 -5.13 -4.99 -16.41
N GLU A 50 -5.77 -3.87 -16.76
CA GLU A 50 -5.89 -3.43 -18.15
C GLU A 50 -4.52 -3.11 -18.75
N TRP A 51 -3.65 -2.42 -18.00
CA TRP A 51 -2.26 -2.17 -18.41
C TRP A 51 -1.51 -3.49 -18.65
N MET A 52 -1.58 -4.46 -17.73
CA MET A 52 -0.95 -5.77 -17.89
C MET A 52 -1.46 -6.49 -19.15
N ARG A 53 -2.77 -6.42 -19.43
CA ARG A 53 -3.39 -7.02 -20.61
C ARG A 53 -2.87 -6.38 -21.89
N LYS A 54 -2.85 -5.05 -21.96
CA LYS A 54 -2.33 -4.28 -23.11
C LYS A 54 -0.82 -4.55 -23.31
N HIS A 55 -0.04 -4.58 -22.25
CA HIS A 55 1.39 -4.87 -22.31
C HIS A 55 1.65 -6.29 -22.82
N THR A 56 0.91 -7.29 -22.32
CA THR A 56 0.97 -8.67 -22.80
C THR A 56 0.65 -8.77 -24.28
N GLN A 57 -0.37 -8.06 -24.76
CA GLN A 57 -0.74 -8.05 -26.18
C GLN A 57 0.36 -7.42 -27.05
N GLY A 58 1.02 -6.37 -26.57
CA GLY A 58 2.07 -5.68 -27.33
C GLY A 58 3.44 -6.37 -27.32
N THR A 59 3.76 -7.13 -26.27
CA THR A 59 5.13 -7.67 -26.05
C THR A 59 5.19 -9.18 -25.96
N GLY A 60 4.07 -9.86 -25.70
CA GLY A 60 4.03 -11.28 -25.35
C GLY A 60 4.51 -11.59 -23.93
N HIS A 61 4.90 -10.60 -23.12
CA HIS A 61 5.32 -10.78 -21.75
C HIS A 61 4.17 -11.24 -20.84
N ARG A 62 4.47 -12.19 -19.93
CA ARG A 62 3.45 -12.83 -19.07
C ARG A 62 3.78 -12.85 -17.58
N ARG A 63 4.96 -12.36 -17.18
CA ARG A 63 5.38 -12.28 -15.78
C ARG A 63 5.37 -10.81 -15.33
N TYR A 64 4.67 -10.56 -14.23
CA TYR A 64 4.48 -9.25 -13.64
C TYR A 64 4.64 -9.34 -12.12
N LEU A 65 5.28 -8.34 -11.51
CA LEU A 65 5.24 -8.09 -10.07
C LEU A 65 4.10 -7.12 -9.81
N ARG A 66 3.20 -7.43 -8.88
CA ARG A 66 2.14 -6.51 -8.43
C ARG A 66 2.49 -6.00 -7.03
N ALA A 67 2.29 -4.72 -6.81
CA ALA A 67 2.36 -4.08 -5.51
C ALA A 67 0.96 -3.59 -5.11
N PHE A 68 0.60 -3.86 -3.86
CA PHE A 68 -0.54 -3.29 -3.17
C PHE A 68 0.00 -2.60 -1.93
N SER A 69 -0.26 -1.31 -1.81
CA SER A 69 0.24 -0.48 -0.72
C SER A 69 -0.96 0.16 -0.02
N ASP A 70 -1.19 -0.20 1.24
CA ASP A 70 -2.11 0.50 2.12
C ASP A 70 -1.37 1.50 3.00
N TYR A 71 -2.13 2.39 3.63
CA TYR A 71 -1.60 3.33 4.61
C TYR A 71 -1.84 2.76 5.99
N ALA A 72 -0.85 2.87 6.87
CA ALA A 72 -0.94 2.34 8.23
C ALA A 72 -0.82 3.45 9.26
N VAL A 73 -1.63 3.37 10.32
CA VAL A 73 -1.58 4.25 11.50
C VAL A 73 -1.06 3.44 12.68
N MET A 74 -0.08 4.02 13.39
CA MET A 74 0.34 3.50 14.70
C MET A 74 -0.54 4.09 15.80
N ARG A 75 -1.19 3.24 16.60
CA ARG A 75 -2.02 3.68 17.73
C ARG A 75 -1.42 3.21 19.05
N PRO A 76 -1.14 4.10 20.01
CA PRO A 76 -0.79 3.70 21.37
C PRO A 76 -1.91 2.86 22.00
N LYS A 77 -1.54 1.78 22.68
CA LYS A 77 -2.50 0.93 23.40
C LYS A 77 -3.19 1.74 24.50
N GLY A 78 -4.48 2.04 24.32
CA GLY A 78 -5.29 2.84 25.24
C GLY A 78 -5.78 4.17 24.67
N GLU A 79 -5.30 4.57 23.49
CA GLU A 79 -5.84 5.70 22.72
C GLU A 79 -7.04 5.19 21.90
N GLN A 80 -8.25 5.58 22.29
CA GLN A 80 -9.46 5.24 21.54
C GLN A 80 -9.66 6.24 20.40
N PRO A 81 -10.01 5.81 19.18
CA PRO A 81 -10.28 6.72 18.08
C PRO A 81 -11.48 7.62 18.45
N ALA A 82 -11.43 8.90 18.03
CA ALA A 82 -12.39 9.92 18.45
C ALA A 82 -13.87 9.57 18.15
N TRP A 83 -14.14 8.70 17.17
CA TRP A 83 -15.49 8.24 16.82
C TRP A 83 -16.04 7.12 17.73
N ALA A 84 -15.20 6.47 18.55
CA ALA A 84 -15.62 5.41 19.48
C ALA A 84 -16.36 5.95 20.72
N ASN A 85 -16.24 7.25 21.01
CA ASN A 85 -17.03 7.93 22.04
C ASN A 85 -18.38 8.32 21.46
N GLY A 86 -19.28 7.36 21.31
CA GLY A 86 -20.61 7.55 20.75
C GLY A 86 -21.35 8.76 21.33
N GLY A 87 -21.38 9.85 20.56
CA GLY A 87 -22.33 10.93 20.72
C GLY A 87 -23.46 10.71 19.71
N ARG A 88 -24.56 10.11 20.16
CA ARG A 88 -25.85 10.17 19.46
C ARG A 88 -26.75 11.11 20.29
N PRO A 89 -27.51 12.05 19.67
CA PRO A 89 -28.39 12.97 20.38
C PRO A 89 -29.47 12.25 21.18
#